data_AF-A0A8D5PXU4-F1
#
_entry.id   AF-A0A8D5PXU4-F1
#
_cell.length_a   1.000
_cell.length_b   1.000
_cell.length_c   1.000
_cell.angle_alpha   90.00
_cell.angle_beta   90.00
_cell.angle_gamma   90.00
#
_symmetry.space_group_name_H-M   'P 1'
#
loop_
_entity.id
_entity.type
_entity.pdbx_description
1 polymer ?
#
loop_
_entity_poly.entity_id
_entity_poly.type
_entity_poly.pdbx_seq_one_letter_code
_entity_poly.pdbx_strand_id
1 'polypeptide(L)' 'MYLLHSLFTVFLILLLMTQTPKSNWLTKKLYDTGYFGTYQEVKRRLFTVTISSVFIYFVSIYRLR' A
#
# COMPACT_ATOMS: atom_id res chain seq x y z
N MET A 1 -1.97 -19.34 -12.30
CA MET A 1 -2.90 -18.39 -11.64
C MET A 1 -2.57 -18.13 -10.17
N TYR A 2 -2.20 -19.15 -9.38
CA TYR A 2 -1.92 -18.97 -7.93
C TYR A 2 -0.70 -18.10 -7.60
N LEU A 3 0.37 -18.17 -8.39
CA LEU A 3 1.63 -17.45 -8.12
C LEU A 3 1.46 -15.92 -8.18
N LEU A 4 0.64 -15.42 -9.11
CA LEU A 4 0.29 -13.99 -9.22
C LEU A 4 -0.53 -13.53 -8.00
N HIS A 5 -1.47 -14.35 -7.55
CA HIS A 5 -2.26 -14.06 -6.34
C HIS A 5 -1.37 -13.99 -5.11
N SER A 6 -0.46 -14.96 -4.92
CA SER A 6 0.47 -14.98 -3.79
C SER A 6 1.37 -13.73 -3.75
N LEU A 7 1.92 -13.31 -4.90
CA LEU A 7 2.72 -12.08 -4.98
C LEU A 7 1.90 -10.83 -4.61
N PHE A 8 0.65 -10.78 -5.06
CA PHE A 8 -0.24 -9.65 -4.75
C PHE A 8 -0.64 -9.60 -3.28
N THR A 9 -0.86 -10.76 -2.64
CA THR A 9 -1.12 -10.85 -1.20
C THR A 9 0.07 -10.39 -0.38
N VAL A 10 1.30 -10.77 -0.75
CA VAL A 10 2.52 -10.30 -0.08
C VAL A 10 2.67 -8.77 -0.22
N PHE A 11 2.41 -8.24 -1.41
CA PHE A 11 2.42 -6.80 -1.65
C PHE A 11 1.40 -6.04 -0.79
N LEU A 12 0.19 -6.57 -0.63
CA LEU A 12 -0.83 -6.01 0.26
C LEU A 12 -0.41 -6.03 1.74
N ILE A 13 0.22 -7.10 2.20
CA ILE A 13 0.72 -7.21 3.58
C ILE A 13 1.81 -6.15 3.82
N LEU A 14 2.74 -5.97 2.88
CA LEU A 14 3.77 -4.94 2.96
C LEU A 14 3.16 -3.53 3.00
N LEU A 15 2.15 -3.26 2.17
CA LEU A 15 1.43 -1.98 2.22
C LEU A 15 0.71 -1.77 3.55
N LEU A 16 0.05 -2.79 4.11
CA LEU A 16 -0.61 -2.70 5.41
C LEU A 16 0.39 -2.48 6.55
N MET A 17 1.55 -3.14 6.50
CA MET A 17 2.64 -2.91 7.45
C MET A 17 3.11 -1.45 7.42
N THR A 18 3.03 -0.78 6.26
CA THR A 18 3.45 0.61 6.13
C THR A 18 2.53 1.63 6.82
N GLN A 19 1.33 1.20 7.23
CA GLN A 19 0.33 2.06 7.86
C GLN A 19 0.43 2.15 9.38
N THR A 20 1.34 1.42 10.01
CA THR A 20 1.52 1.48 11.47
C THR A 20 1.99 2.87 11.94
N PRO A 21 1.56 3.33 13.12
CA PRO A 21 1.69 4.73 13.55
C PRO A 21 3.12 5.13 13.95
N LYS A 22 4.03 4.19 14.22
CA LYS A 22 5.44 4.47 14.48
C LYS A 22 6.18 4.55 13.15
N SER A 23 6.68 5.75 12.82
CA SER A 23 7.67 6.05 11.77
C SER A 23 8.00 4.87 10.84
N ASN A 24 7.30 4.81 9.70
CA ASN A 24 7.51 3.75 8.76
C ASN A 24 8.67 4.09 7.82
N TRP A 25 9.58 3.14 7.60
CA TRP A 25 10.73 3.35 6.73
C TRP A 25 10.31 3.72 5.31
N LEU A 26 9.23 3.15 4.78
CA LEU A 26 8.72 3.49 3.45
C LEU A 26 8.23 4.94 3.36
N THR A 27 7.47 5.38 4.36
CA THR A 27 6.97 6.77 4.44
C THR A 27 8.12 7.75 4.58
N LYS A 28 9.14 7.41 5.38
CA LYS A 28 10.36 8.21 5.52
C LYS A 28 11.13 8.29 4.21
N LYS A 29 11.35 7.15 3.54
CA LYS A 29 12.05 7.10 2.26
C LYS A 29 11.33 7.91 1.18
N LEU A 30 10.00 7.85 1.12
CA LEU A 30 9.20 8.65 0.18
C LEU A 30 9.23 10.14 0.52
N TYR A 31 9.24 10.51 1.80
CA TYR A 31 9.45 11.89 2.20
C TYR A 31 10.85 12.39 1.79
N ASP A 32 11.88 11.58 2.02
CA ASP A 32 13.28 11.90 1.70
C ASP A 32 13.53 12.03 0.17
N THR A 33 12.63 11.55 -0.69
CA THR A 33 12.72 11.78 -2.15
C THR A 33 12.39 13.22 -2.57
N GLY A 34 11.84 14.05 -1.67
CA GLY A 34 11.49 15.45 -1.97
C GLY A 34 10.24 15.61 -2.85
N TYR A 35 9.57 14.53 -3.23
CA TYR A 35 8.34 14.55 -4.03
C TYR A 35 7.10 15.04 -3.26
N PHE A 36 7.15 15.03 -1.93
CA PHE A 36 6.00 15.35 -1.07
C PHE A 36 6.37 16.46 -0.09
N GLY A 37 5.49 17.45 0.07
CA GLY A 37 5.77 18.62 0.89
C GLY A 37 5.77 18.35 2.39
N THR A 38 5.06 17.30 2.84
CA THR A 38 4.99 16.94 4.26
C THR A 38 4.92 15.42 4.47
N TYR A 39 5.45 14.95 5.59
CA TYR A 39 5.37 13.54 6.00
C TYR A 39 3.92 13.05 6.14
N GLN A 40 3.01 13.94 6.56
CA GLN A 40 1.59 13.64 6.70
C GLN A 40 0.92 13.45 5.33
N GLU A 41 1.32 14.21 4.31
CA GLU A 41 0.85 14.01 2.94
C GLU A 41 1.28 12.64 2.40
N VAL A 42 2.55 12.25 2.59
CA VAL A 42 3.05 10.92 2.20
C VAL A 42 2.21 9.82 2.84
N LYS A 43 1.94 9.93 4.14
CA LYS A 43 1.13 8.97 4.89
C LYS A 43 -0.29 8.89 4.33
N ARG A 44 -0.90 10.03 4.00
CA ARG A 44 -2.27 10.09 3.45
C ARG A 44 -2.34 9.49 2.05
N ARG A 45 -1.34 9.72 1.20
CA ARG A 45 -1.27 9.13 -0.14
C ARG A 45 -1.02 7.63 -0.12
N LEU A 46 -0.07 7.17 0.72
CA LEU A 46 0.13 5.74 0.97
C LEU A 46 -1.17 5.09 1.44
N PHE A 47 -1.89 5.75 2.34
CA PHE A 47 -3.17 5.26 2.82
C PHE A 47 -4.21 5.08 1.70
N THR A 48 -4.36 6.10 0.85
CA THR A 48 -5.23 6.03 -0.33
C THR A 48 -4.82 4.90 -1.26
N VAL A 49 -3.53 4.76 -1.58
CA VAL A 49 -3.02 3.71 -2.47
C VAL A 49 -3.28 2.33 -1.90
N THR A 50 -3.07 2.12 -0.59
CA THR A 50 -3.37 0.84 0.06
C THR A 50 -4.85 0.51 -0.03
N ILE A 51 -5.75 1.46 0.30
CA ILE A 51 -7.20 1.22 0.21
C ILE A 51 -7.62 0.89 -1.22
N SER A 52 -7.16 1.66 -2.19
CA SER A 52 -7.46 1.39 -3.61
C SER A 52 -6.95 0.02 -4.04
N SER A 53 -5.75 -0.37 -3.60
CA SER A 53 -5.17 -1.70 -3.91
C SER A 53 -5.98 -2.84 -3.29
N VAL A 54 -6.38 -2.69 -2.03
CA VAL A 54 -7.25 -3.65 -1.32
C VAL A 54 -8.60 -3.77 -2.04
N PHE A 55 -9.20 -2.64 -2.41
CA PHE A 55 -10.48 -2.62 -3.12
C PHE A 55 -10.40 -3.36 -4.46
N ILE A 56 -9.36 -3.07 -5.27
CA ILE A 56 -9.12 -3.75 -6.55
C ILE A 56 -8.91 -5.26 -6.35
N TYR A 57 -8.20 -5.66 -5.30
CA TYR A 57 -7.99 -7.06 -4.97
C TYR A 57 -9.32 -7.77 -4.68
N PHE A 58 -10.17 -7.19 -3.85
CA PHE A 58 -11.49 -7.74 -3.57
C PHE A 58 -12.33 -7.83 -4.85
N VAL A 59 -12.42 -6.77 -5.65
CA VAL A 59 -13.14 -6.79 -6.94
C VAL A 59 -12.62 -7.88 -7.85
N SER A 60 -11.29 -8.08 -7.91
CA SER A 60 -10.66 -9.10 -8.75
C SER A 60 -11.01 -10.51 -8.27
N ILE A 61 -11.05 -10.76 -6.95
CA ILE A 61 -11.49 -12.03 -6.39
C ILE A 61 -12.97 -12.29 -6.70
N TYR A 62 -13.83 -11.29 -6.49
CA TYR A 62 -15.27 -11.43 -6.75
C TYR A 62 -15.59 -11.67 -8.22
N ARG A 63 -14.78 -11.13 -9.15
CA ARG A 63 -14.93 -11.36 -10.59
C ARG A 63 -14.43 -12.73 -11.05
N LEU A 64 -13.48 -13.32 -10.32
CA LEU A 64 -12.89 -14.62 -10.66
C LEU A 64 -13.72 -15.82 -10.18
N ARG A 65 -14.76 -15.56 -9.37
CA ARG A 65 -15.69 -16.55 -8.81
C ARG A 65 -16.99 -16.55 -9.61
#